data_AF-A0A4P9Z581-F1
#
_entry.id   AF-A0A4P9Z581-F1
#
_cell.length_a   1.000
_cell.length_b   1.000
_cell.length_c   1.000
_cell.angle_alpha   90.00
_cell.angle_beta   90.00
_cell.angle_gamma   90.00
#
_symmetry.space_group_name_H-M   'P 1'
#
loop_
_entity.id
_entity.type
_entity.pdbx_description
1 polymer ?
#
loop_
_entity_poly.entity_id
_entity_poly.type
_entity_poly.pdbx_seq_one_letter_code
_entity_poly.pdbx_strand_id
1 'polypeptide(L)'
;MLTCLSSKSYGHGFRMHTMMRMAAILGADSSNISGVEAMEQPTNKPIVFSTADEPRIDELGILPAAAAPSSQPHDRAPPFLCLETWHRAHLQRELDLTERAFTLHPRNYYAWTQRAWLVDHARAVDATDTDIYARLIDAEGVFTAQWTAMHLSDSAAWHYRRRILAATATVHVWQGEMERVYDLVKRYPGHEAIWCHLRLVATLLLEASSVADRTRRLAAMLDWLSEEKRGWTGELQSAAVLQSPASLHALQHQLRHAKAYEAWISHAGQTNGARLCLDAPVKQLV
;
A
#
# COMPACT_ATOMS: atom_id res chain seq x y z
N MET A 1 -17.14 -16.81 -29.09
CA MET A 1 -17.76 -17.82 -28.20
C MET A 1 -16.59 -18.62 -27.60
N LEU A 2 -16.38 -18.64 -26.27
CA LEU A 2 -17.11 -19.46 -25.27
C LEU A 2 -17.07 -20.95 -25.67
N THR A 3 -16.69 -21.97 -24.89
CA THR A 3 -16.29 -22.16 -23.47
C THR A 3 -15.68 -23.59 -23.34
N CYS A 4 -15.00 -24.09 -22.28
CA CYS A 4 -14.77 -23.60 -20.90
C CYS A 4 -13.44 -24.15 -20.27
N LEU A 5 -13.36 -23.98 -18.94
CA LEU A 5 -12.40 -24.42 -17.91
C LEU A 5 -12.07 -25.94 -17.82
N SER A 6 -10.86 -26.25 -17.32
CA SER A 6 -10.61 -27.40 -16.44
C SER A 6 -9.60 -27.02 -15.34
N SER A 7 -9.84 -27.49 -14.12
CA SER A 7 -9.19 -27.06 -12.89
C SER A 7 -7.79 -27.65 -12.67
N LYS A 8 -6.92 -26.90 -11.98
CA LYS A 8 -5.78 -27.48 -11.25
C LYS A 8 -5.82 -27.06 -9.79
N SER A 9 -6.05 -28.04 -8.92
CA SER A 9 -5.98 -27.90 -7.47
C SER A 9 -4.53 -27.73 -7.01
N TYR A 10 -4.18 -26.53 -6.57
CA TYR A 10 -2.99 -26.24 -5.75
C TYR A 10 -3.35 -25.11 -4.78
N GLY A 11 -3.33 -25.35 -3.47
CA GLY A 11 -3.60 -24.26 -2.52
C GLY A 11 -3.72 -24.57 -1.02
N HIS A 12 -4.15 -25.76 -0.59
CA HIS A 12 -4.46 -25.98 0.82
C HIS A 12 -3.27 -26.33 1.72
N GLY A 13 -2.32 -27.16 1.28
CA GLY A 13 -1.25 -27.67 2.17
C GLY A 13 -0.17 -26.64 2.56
N PHE A 14 0.02 -25.58 1.79
CA PHE A 14 1.16 -24.66 1.97
C PHE A 14 0.89 -23.52 2.97
N ARG A 15 -0.38 -23.17 3.23
CA ARG A 15 -0.78 -21.96 3.97
C ARG A 15 -0.63 -22.12 5.49
N MET A 16 -0.95 -23.30 6.02
CA MET A 16 -0.78 -23.65 7.45
C MET A 16 0.67 -23.48 7.91
N HIS A 17 1.64 -23.84 7.04
CA HIS A 17 3.07 -23.78 7.37
C HIS A 17 3.58 -22.34 7.49
N THR A 18 3.04 -21.39 6.72
CA THR A 18 3.37 -19.97 6.83
C THR A 18 2.87 -19.38 8.16
N MET A 19 1.62 -19.66 8.57
CA MET A 19 1.13 -19.24 9.89
C MET A 19 1.93 -19.89 11.02
N MET A 20 2.26 -21.18 10.93
CA MET A 20 3.11 -21.84 11.94
C MET A 20 4.52 -21.24 12.01
N ARG A 21 5.10 -20.82 10.87
CA ARG A 21 6.39 -20.09 10.86
C ARG A 21 6.27 -18.69 11.47
N MET A 22 5.18 -17.96 11.20
CA MET A 22 4.93 -16.66 11.84
C MET A 22 4.73 -16.80 13.36
N ALA A 23 3.96 -17.79 13.80
CA ALA A 23 3.78 -18.09 15.23
C ALA A 23 5.10 -18.52 15.89
N ALA A 24 5.95 -19.30 15.21
CA ALA A 24 7.27 -19.68 15.72
C ALA A 24 8.25 -18.49 15.80
N ILE A 25 8.19 -17.54 14.85
CA ILE A 25 8.99 -16.30 14.89
C ILE A 25 8.54 -15.39 16.04
N LEU A 26 7.24 -15.34 16.33
CA LEU A 26 6.65 -14.57 17.43
C LEU A 26 6.68 -15.29 18.79
N GLY A 27 7.20 -16.52 18.84
CA GLY A 27 7.22 -17.41 20.01
C GLY A 27 8.61 -17.65 20.62
N ALA A 28 9.61 -16.85 20.27
CA ALA A 28 10.92 -16.89 20.94
C ALA A 28 10.89 -16.08 22.25
N ASP A 29 11.29 -16.71 23.35
CA ASP A 29 11.18 -16.16 24.71
C ASP A 29 11.86 -14.78 24.88
N SER A 30 11.13 -13.86 25.53
CA SER A 30 11.52 -12.46 25.74
C SER A 30 12.47 -12.24 26.92
N SER A 31 13.53 -13.05 27.02
CA SER A 31 14.58 -12.88 28.04
C SER A 31 15.98 -12.85 27.41
N ASN A 32 16.74 -11.79 27.70
CA ASN A 32 18.05 -11.42 27.13
C ASN A 32 18.10 -11.11 25.62
N ILE A 33 17.86 -9.84 25.24
CA ILE A 33 18.91 -9.01 24.60
C ILE A 33 18.84 -7.60 25.19
N SER A 34 19.71 -7.32 26.17
CA SER A 34 20.00 -5.96 26.61
C SER A 34 21.15 -5.37 25.78
N GLY A 35 20.91 -4.23 25.12
CA GLY A 35 21.95 -3.39 24.55
C GLY A 35 22.26 -3.60 23.07
N VAL A 36 21.64 -2.77 22.22
CA VAL A 36 22.27 -2.18 21.03
C VAL A 36 21.86 -0.71 20.99
N GLU A 37 22.78 0.17 20.59
CA GLU A 37 22.72 1.61 20.81
C GLU A 37 21.62 2.33 20.03
N ALA A 38 21.14 3.45 20.58
CA ALA A 38 20.17 4.33 19.94
C ALA A 38 20.83 5.06 18.75
N MET A 39 20.40 4.73 17.53
CA MET A 39 20.73 5.51 16.35
C MET A 39 19.66 6.59 16.16
N GLU A 40 19.96 7.83 16.57
CA GLU A 40 19.05 8.96 16.43
C GLU A 40 18.63 9.16 14.97
N GLN A 41 17.34 9.01 14.68
CA GLN A 41 16.78 9.51 13.42
C GLN A 41 16.48 11.01 13.56
N PRO A 42 16.75 11.82 12.52
CA PRO A 42 16.46 13.25 12.57
C PRO A 42 14.98 13.49 12.81
N THR A 43 14.65 14.53 13.58
CA THR A 43 13.33 14.79 14.16
C THR A 43 12.23 14.93 13.09
N ASN A 44 11.64 13.81 12.72
CA ASN A 44 10.47 13.75 11.87
C ASN A 44 9.29 14.28 12.68
N LYS A 45 8.79 15.49 12.37
CA LYS A 45 7.51 15.93 12.94
C LYS A 45 6.44 14.97 12.40
N PRO A 46 5.77 14.16 13.24
CA PRO A 46 4.73 13.29 12.75
C PRO A 46 3.62 14.14 12.11
N ILE A 47 3.04 13.64 11.03
CA ILE A 47 1.81 14.23 10.51
C ILE A 47 0.74 13.89 11.55
N VAL A 48 0.31 14.90 12.32
CA VAL A 48 -0.78 14.76 13.29
C VAL A 48 -2.08 14.67 12.50
N PHE A 49 -2.47 13.44 12.17
CA PHE A 49 -3.84 13.14 11.80
C PHE A 49 -4.70 13.19 13.08
N SER A 50 -5.89 13.79 12.99
CA SER A 50 -6.83 13.84 14.12
C SER A 50 -7.34 12.43 14.40
N THR A 51 -6.97 11.86 15.54
CA THR A 51 -7.50 10.56 16.02
C THR A 51 -8.94 10.65 16.54
N ALA A 52 -9.58 11.82 16.44
CA ALA A 52 -10.91 12.07 16.99
C ALA A 52 -12.06 11.56 16.10
N ASP A 53 -11.79 11.27 14.82
CA ASP A 53 -12.79 10.88 13.82
C ASP A 53 -12.45 9.54 13.12
N GLU A 54 -11.60 8.69 13.72
CA GLU A 54 -11.28 7.35 13.18
C GLU A 54 -12.32 6.30 13.65
N PRO A 55 -13.24 5.83 12.78
CA PRO A 55 -14.13 4.74 13.14
C PRO A 55 -13.33 3.44 13.25
N ARG A 56 -13.30 2.84 14.45
CA ARG A 56 -12.79 1.48 14.59
C ARG A 56 -13.72 0.52 13.86
N ILE A 57 -13.15 -0.52 13.24
CA ILE A 57 -13.94 -1.56 12.55
C ILE A 57 -14.95 -2.23 13.50
N ASP A 58 -14.61 -2.28 14.79
CA ASP A 58 -15.46 -2.65 15.93
C ASP A 58 -16.83 -1.93 15.96
N GLU A 59 -16.88 -0.67 15.53
CA GLU A 59 -18.08 0.20 15.56
C GLU A 59 -18.95 0.05 14.30
N LEU A 60 -18.45 -0.65 13.26
CA LEU A 60 -19.11 -0.78 11.94
C LEU A 60 -20.13 -1.93 11.86
N GLY A 61 -20.62 -2.40 13.02
CA GLY A 61 -21.67 -3.43 13.12
C GLY A 61 -21.27 -4.83 12.65
N ILE A 62 -19.97 -5.12 12.52
CA ILE A 62 -19.45 -6.36 11.92
C ILE A 62 -19.49 -7.56 12.89
N LEU A 63 -19.64 -7.30 14.19
CA LEU A 63 -19.78 -8.34 15.22
C LEU A 63 -21.27 -8.64 15.48
N PRO A 64 -21.68 -9.92 15.56
CA PRO A 64 -22.99 -10.24 16.13
C PRO A 64 -23.03 -9.77 17.58
N ALA A 65 -24.14 -9.16 17.98
CA ALA A 65 -24.33 -8.67 19.34
C ALA A 65 -24.01 -9.76 20.37
N ALA A 66 -23.24 -9.42 21.40
CA ALA A 66 -22.75 -10.36 22.41
C ALA A 66 -23.93 -11.15 23.01
N ALA A 67 -24.01 -12.44 22.69
CA ALA A 67 -25.08 -13.30 23.17
C ALA A 67 -25.04 -13.35 24.71
N ALA A 68 -26.17 -13.03 25.33
CA ALA A 68 -26.30 -13.08 26.79
C ALA A 68 -25.96 -14.49 27.31
N PRO A 69 -25.34 -14.61 28.51
CA PRO A 69 -24.85 -15.89 29.00
C PRO A 69 -26.01 -16.82 29.38
N SER A 70 -26.37 -17.72 28.47
CA SER A 70 -27.32 -18.80 28.74
C SER A 70 -26.60 -19.95 29.46
N SER A 71 -27.00 -20.18 30.71
CA SER A 71 -26.48 -21.24 31.56
C SER A 71 -27.05 -22.61 31.16
N GLN A 72 -26.33 -23.42 30.38
CA GLN A 72 -26.49 -24.88 30.24
C GLN A 72 -25.22 -25.51 29.60
N PRO A 73 -25.00 -26.84 29.72
CA PRO A 73 -23.65 -27.35 30.02
C PRO A 73 -22.75 -27.68 28.80
N HIS A 74 -21.46 -27.84 29.14
CA HIS A 74 -20.41 -28.39 28.28
C HIS A 74 -20.83 -29.71 27.62
N ASP A 75 -21.06 -29.72 26.30
CA ASP A 75 -20.73 -30.84 25.38
C ASP A 75 -21.14 -30.55 23.93
N ARG A 76 -20.65 -29.42 23.40
CA ARG A 76 -20.50 -29.24 21.95
C ARG A 76 -19.14 -28.63 21.70
N ALA A 77 -18.23 -29.40 21.09
CA ALA A 77 -17.11 -28.80 20.38
C ALA A 77 -17.68 -27.73 19.45
N PRO A 78 -17.08 -26.52 19.36
CA PRO A 78 -17.62 -25.47 18.51
C PRO A 78 -17.77 -26.06 17.10
N PRO A 79 -18.95 -25.91 16.45
CA PRO A 79 -19.15 -26.47 15.13
C PRO A 79 -18.01 -25.99 14.25
N PHE A 80 -17.36 -26.90 13.53
CA PHE A 80 -16.22 -26.56 12.67
C PHE A 80 -16.61 -25.37 11.79
N LEU A 81 -16.15 -24.18 12.19
CA LEU A 81 -16.36 -22.96 11.42
C LEU A 81 -15.70 -23.25 10.09
N CYS A 82 -16.49 -23.32 9.02
CA CYS A 82 -15.90 -23.39 7.68
C CYS A 82 -14.94 -22.20 7.55
N LEU A 83 -13.85 -22.36 6.79
CA LEU A 83 -12.84 -21.31 6.66
C LEU A 83 -13.49 -19.94 6.39
N GLU A 84 -14.52 -19.92 5.56
CA GLU A 84 -15.32 -18.75 5.21
C GLU A 84 -15.96 -18.04 6.44
N THR A 85 -16.54 -18.79 7.39
CA THR A 85 -17.16 -18.21 8.60
C THR A 85 -16.14 -17.86 9.70
N TRP A 86 -15.07 -18.66 9.86
CA TRP A 86 -13.98 -18.34 10.79
C TRP A 86 -13.28 -17.04 10.39
N HIS A 87 -12.99 -16.89 9.09
CA HIS A 87 -12.32 -15.70 8.57
C HIS A 87 -13.19 -14.44 8.71
N ARG A 88 -14.52 -14.50 8.52
CA ARG A 88 -15.40 -13.34 8.79
C ARG A 88 -15.36 -12.89 10.26
N ALA A 89 -15.45 -13.83 11.20
CA ALA A 89 -15.48 -13.52 12.64
C ALA A 89 -14.12 -13.08 13.22
N HIS A 90 -13.02 -13.33 12.50
CA HIS A 90 -11.65 -13.09 12.99
C HIS A 90 -10.79 -12.24 12.06
N LEU A 91 -11.34 -11.70 10.96
CA LEU A 91 -10.61 -10.88 9.99
C LEU A 91 -9.79 -9.78 10.66
N GLN A 92 -10.39 -9.01 11.58
CA GLN A 92 -9.68 -7.95 12.30
C GLN A 92 -8.44 -8.47 13.04
N ARG A 93 -8.57 -9.57 13.80
CA ARG A 93 -7.46 -10.16 14.56
C ARG A 93 -6.33 -10.66 13.66
N GLU A 94 -6.68 -11.18 12.49
CA GLU A 94 -5.71 -11.60 11.47
C GLU A 94 -5.01 -10.40 10.82
N LEU A 95 -5.73 -9.28 10.57
CA LEU A 95 -5.13 -8.02 10.13
C LEU A 95 -4.18 -7.47 11.22
N ASP A 96 -4.61 -7.40 12.48
CA ASP A 96 -3.79 -6.97 13.62
C ASP A 96 -2.52 -7.83 13.77
N LEU A 97 -2.63 -9.15 13.55
CA LEU A 97 -1.50 -10.08 13.58
C LEU A 97 -0.49 -9.78 12.45
N THR A 98 -0.96 -9.50 11.23
CA THR A 98 -0.06 -9.08 10.15
C THR A 98 0.64 -7.77 10.46
N GLU A 99 -0.07 -6.81 11.07
CA GLU A 99 0.48 -5.51 11.44
C GLU A 99 1.58 -5.62 12.48
N ARG A 100 1.33 -6.37 13.56
CA ARG A 100 2.36 -6.70 14.55
C ARG A 100 3.58 -7.37 13.89
N ALA A 101 3.36 -8.26 12.92
CA ALA A 101 4.43 -9.00 12.25
C ALA A 101 5.31 -8.15 11.31
N PHE A 102 4.79 -7.11 10.65
CA PHE A 102 5.62 -6.15 9.88
C PHE A 102 6.10 -4.93 10.69
N THR A 103 5.52 -4.69 11.87
CA THR A 103 6.03 -3.71 12.85
C THR A 103 7.27 -4.24 13.57
N LEU A 104 7.24 -5.50 14.05
CA LEU A 104 8.39 -6.15 14.68
C LEU A 104 9.53 -6.45 13.69
N HIS A 105 9.20 -6.69 12.43
CA HIS A 105 10.17 -6.97 11.37
C HIS A 105 9.88 -6.07 10.16
N PRO A 106 10.53 -4.90 10.05
CA PRO A 106 10.35 -4.00 8.92
C PRO A 106 10.58 -4.70 7.58
N ARG A 107 9.74 -4.39 6.59
CA ARG A 107 9.74 -5.03 5.25
C ARG A 107 9.42 -6.54 5.26
N ASN A 108 8.67 -7.03 6.25
CA ASN A 108 8.18 -8.41 6.28
C ASN A 108 7.18 -8.69 5.14
N TYR A 109 7.72 -9.11 3.99
CA TYR A 109 6.97 -9.45 2.78
C TYR A 109 5.91 -10.54 3.03
N TYR A 110 6.15 -11.49 3.94
CA TYR A 110 5.19 -12.54 4.25
C TYR A 110 3.95 -12.00 4.99
N ALA A 111 4.13 -11.04 5.90
CA ALA A 111 3.02 -10.37 6.59
C ALA A 111 2.15 -9.56 5.60
N TRP A 112 2.77 -8.78 4.71
CA TRP A 112 2.05 -8.09 3.64
C TRP A 112 1.35 -9.04 2.66
N THR A 113 1.96 -10.19 2.36
CA THR A 113 1.35 -11.23 1.49
C THR A 113 0.15 -11.89 2.17
N GLN A 114 0.24 -12.16 3.47
CA GLN A 114 -0.89 -12.67 4.26
C GLN A 114 -2.03 -11.64 4.31
N ARG A 115 -1.72 -10.34 4.52
CA ARG A 115 -2.72 -9.26 4.51
C ARG A 115 -3.43 -9.13 3.16
N ALA A 116 -2.68 -9.21 2.05
CA ALA A 116 -3.23 -9.28 0.69
C ALA A 116 -4.20 -10.45 0.52
N TRP A 117 -3.83 -11.63 1.02
CA TRP A 117 -4.67 -12.81 0.93
C TRP A 117 -5.95 -12.69 1.78
N LEU A 118 -5.90 -12.08 2.96
CA LEU A 118 -7.08 -11.82 3.80
C LEU A 118 -8.09 -10.93 3.09
N VAL A 119 -7.65 -9.82 2.47
CA VAL A 119 -8.53 -8.92 1.71
C VAL A 119 -9.11 -9.59 0.46
N ASP A 120 -8.30 -10.37 -0.28
CA ASP A 120 -8.79 -11.16 -1.41
C ASP A 120 -9.86 -12.18 -1.00
N HIS A 121 -9.65 -12.83 0.16
CA HIS A 121 -10.55 -13.86 0.64
C HIS A 121 -11.85 -13.26 1.18
N ALA A 122 -11.80 -12.12 1.87
CA ALA A 122 -12.97 -11.34 2.26
C ALA A 122 -13.85 -11.00 1.03
N ARG A 123 -13.25 -10.55 -0.08
CA ARG A 123 -13.98 -10.30 -1.34
C ARG A 123 -14.71 -11.54 -1.88
N ALA A 124 -14.09 -12.71 -1.77
CA ALA A 124 -14.63 -13.96 -2.30
C ALA A 124 -15.76 -14.53 -1.43
N VAL A 125 -15.60 -14.44 -0.10
CA VAL A 125 -16.57 -14.92 0.89
C VAL A 125 -17.77 -13.98 1.02
N ASP A 126 -17.58 -12.69 0.76
CA ASP A 126 -18.60 -11.65 0.94
C ASP A 126 -19.21 -11.10 -0.35
N ALA A 127 -19.21 -11.91 -1.42
CA ALA A 127 -19.75 -11.52 -2.72
C ALA A 127 -21.26 -11.13 -2.70
N THR A 128 -21.96 -11.40 -1.60
CA THR A 128 -23.36 -11.01 -1.36
C THR A 128 -23.54 -9.74 -0.51
N ASP A 129 -22.56 -9.35 0.30
CA ASP A 129 -22.59 -8.12 1.13
C ASP A 129 -21.43 -7.20 0.70
N THR A 130 -21.71 -6.41 -0.35
CA THR A 130 -20.75 -5.49 -0.94
C THR A 130 -20.30 -4.42 0.05
N ASP A 131 -21.14 -4.06 1.02
CA ASP A 131 -20.91 -2.94 1.93
C ASP A 131 -19.84 -3.27 2.96
N ILE A 132 -19.76 -4.52 3.45
CA ILE A 132 -18.68 -4.96 4.36
C ILE A 132 -17.33 -4.90 3.64
N TYR A 133 -17.26 -5.41 2.40
CA TYR A 133 -16.03 -5.38 1.62
C TYR A 133 -15.60 -3.95 1.24
N ALA A 134 -16.55 -3.07 0.94
CA ALA A 134 -16.27 -1.65 0.70
C ALA A 134 -15.65 -0.99 1.95
N ARG A 135 -16.26 -1.16 3.13
CA ARG A 135 -15.72 -0.62 4.40
C ARG A 135 -14.31 -1.15 4.73
N LEU A 136 -14.05 -2.43 4.46
CA LEU A 136 -12.71 -3.01 4.59
C LEU A 136 -11.70 -2.32 3.67
N ILE A 137 -12.05 -2.12 2.39
CA ILE A 137 -11.17 -1.48 1.40
C ILE A 137 -10.90 -0.01 1.73
N ASP A 138 -11.90 0.71 2.25
CA ASP A 138 -11.71 2.09 2.70
C ASP A 138 -10.78 2.17 3.92
N ALA A 139 -10.99 1.32 4.92
CA ALA A 139 -10.13 1.24 6.11
C ALA A 139 -8.68 0.86 5.76
N GLU A 140 -8.48 -0.15 4.91
CA GLU A 140 -7.15 -0.51 4.37
C GLU A 140 -6.56 0.61 3.50
N GLY A 141 -7.41 1.41 2.85
CA GLY A 141 -7.03 2.60 2.09
C GLY A 141 -6.43 3.69 2.97
N VAL A 142 -7.03 3.94 4.14
CA VAL A 142 -6.51 4.88 5.15
C VAL A 142 -5.25 4.31 5.80
N PHE A 143 -5.31 3.09 6.32
CA PHE A 143 -4.19 2.41 6.99
C PHE A 143 -2.92 2.40 6.12
N THR A 144 -3.02 1.97 4.86
CA THR A 144 -1.87 1.94 3.96
C THR A 144 -1.40 3.34 3.52
N ALA A 145 -2.26 4.37 3.59
CA ALA A 145 -1.85 5.75 3.31
C ALA A 145 -0.95 6.28 4.43
N GLN A 146 -1.36 6.06 5.68
CA GLN A 146 -0.59 6.39 6.87
C GLN A 146 0.73 5.59 6.90
N TRP A 147 0.66 4.26 6.73
CA TRP A 147 1.85 3.40 6.76
C TRP A 147 2.88 3.79 5.72
N THR A 148 2.48 3.99 4.46
CA THR A 148 3.41 4.36 3.38
C THR A 148 3.99 5.77 3.53
N ALA A 149 3.31 6.68 4.22
CA ALA A 149 3.84 8.01 4.55
C ALA A 149 4.91 7.99 5.65
N MET A 150 4.88 6.99 6.53
CA MET A 150 5.90 6.78 7.59
C MET A 150 7.04 5.86 7.13
N HIS A 151 6.73 4.85 6.31
CA HIS A 151 7.66 3.79 5.89
C HIS A 151 7.96 3.87 4.39
N LEU A 152 8.49 5.01 3.96
CA LEU A 152 8.70 5.37 2.54
C LEU A 152 9.47 4.31 1.72
N SER A 153 10.34 3.53 2.36
CA SER A 153 11.17 2.49 1.73
C SER A 153 10.64 1.05 1.93
N ASP A 154 9.40 0.87 2.39
CA ASP A 154 8.74 -0.45 2.45
C ASP A 154 8.03 -0.76 1.12
N SER A 155 8.78 -1.37 0.18
CA SER A 155 8.27 -1.77 -1.13
C SER A 155 7.11 -2.79 -1.06
N ALA A 156 7.01 -3.58 0.01
CA ALA A 156 5.92 -4.53 0.19
C ALA A 156 4.63 -3.80 0.58
N ALA A 157 4.71 -2.78 1.46
CA ALA A 157 3.59 -1.89 1.77
C ALA A 157 3.09 -1.12 0.53
N TRP A 158 3.99 -0.58 -0.30
CA TRP A 158 3.60 0.07 -1.57
C TRP A 158 2.91 -0.90 -2.55
N HIS A 159 3.42 -2.13 -2.68
CA HIS A 159 2.78 -3.17 -3.49
C HIS A 159 1.40 -3.57 -2.97
N TYR A 160 1.23 -3.61 -1.64
CA TYR A 160 -0.07 -3.84 -1.03
C TYR A 160 -1.02 -2.64 -1.23
N ARG A 161 -0.55 -1.40 -1.08
CA ARG A 161 -1.34 -0.19 -1.38
C ARG A 161 -1.84 -0.14 -2.83
N ARG A 162 -1.01 -0.55 -3.79
CA ARG A 162 -1.44 -0.76 -5.20
C ARG A 162 -2.66 -1.67 -5.28
N ARG A 163 -2.71 -2.75 -4.49
CA ARG A 163 -3.83 -3.71 -4.48
C ARG A 163 -5.12 -3.05 -4.00
N ILE A 164 -5.04 -2.27 -2.92
CA ILE A 164 -6.19 -1.54 -2.35
C ILE A 164 -6.70 -0.48 -3.34
N LEU A 165 -5.82 0.31 -3.94
CA LEU A 165 -6.20 1.30 -4.96
C LEU A 165 -6.82 0.67 -6.21
N ALA A 166 -6.40 -0.54 -6.59
CA ALA A 166 -7.02 -1.28 -7.69
C ALA A 166 -8.42 -1.82 -7.33
N ALA A 167 -8.76 -1.95 -6.04
CA ALA A 167 -10.08 -2.35 -5.57
C ALA A 167 -11.06 -1.16 -5.46
N THR A 168 -10.60 0.06 -5.18
CA THR A 168 -11.45 1.26 -5.07
C THR A 168 -11.93 1.84 -6.41
N ALA A 169 -11.29 1.47 -7.52
CA ALA A 169 -11.76 1.61 -8.91
C ALA A 169 -12.38 2.95 -9.35
N THR A 170 -12.10 4.08 -8.69
CA THR A 170 -12.67 5.39 -9.01
C THR A 170 -11.59 6.42 -9.33
N VAL A 171 -11.85 7.21 -10.38
CA VAL A 171 -10.98 8.31 -10.85
C VAL A 171 -10.71 9.33 -9.73
N HIS A 172 -11.68 9.59 -8.85
CA HIS A 172 -11.52 10.49 -7.71
C HIS A 172 -10.51 9.97 -6.67
N VAL A 173 -10.54 8.68 -6.32
CA VAL A 173 -9.57 8.11 -5.36
C VAL A 173 -8.16 8.14 -5.94
N TRP A 174 -8.01 7.88 -7.23
CA TRP A 174 -6.70 7.93 -7.90
C TRP A 174 -6.19 9.37 -8.09
N GLN A 175 -7.09 10.34 -8.29
CA GLN A 175 -6.77 11.78 -8.28
C GLN A 175 -6.21 12.22 -6.91
N GLY A 176 -6.94 11.95 -5.82
CA GLY A 176 -6.49 12.32 -4.47
C GLY A 176 -5.22 11.58 -4.04
N GLU A 177 -5.05 10.32 -4.47
CA GLU A 177 -3.79 9.61 -4.28
C GLU A 177 -2.63 10.24 -5.06
N MET A 178 -2.86 10.73 -6.28
CA MET A 178 -1.83 11.41 -7.08
C MET A 178 -1.32 12.66 -6.34
N GLU A 179 -2.25 13.44 -5.79
CA GLU A 179 -1.96 14.64 -4.99
C GLU A 179 -1.19 14.30 -3.71
N ARG A 180 -1.61 13.26 -2.97
CA ARG A 180 -0.87 12.76 -1.80
C ARG A 180 0.56 12.33 -2.15
N VAL A 181 0.75 11.65 -3.28
CA VAL A 181 2.06 11.12 -3.68
C VAL A 181 2.96 12.25 -4.21
N TYR A 182 2.42 13.26 -4.89
CA TYR A 182 3.16 14.49 -5.19
C TYR A 182 3.73 15.13 -3.92
N ASP A 183 2.91 15.27 -2.87
CA ASP A 183 3.35 15.81 -1.58
C ASP A 183 4.47 14.98 -0.93
N LEU A 184 4.39 13.65 -1.01
CA LEU A 184 5.46 12.76 -0.53
C LEU A 184 6.74 12.91 -1.34
N VAL A 185 6.64 13.04 -2.67
CA VAL A 185 7.80 13.27 -3.55
C VAL A 185 8.50 14.59 -3.21
N LYS A 186 7.77 15.65 -2.90
CA LYS A 186 8.36 16.95 -2.49
C LYS A 186 9.04 16.88 -1.12
N ARG A 187 8.38 16.29 -0.12
CA ARG A 187 8.86 16.26 1.27
C ARG A 187 10.04 15.31 1.47
N TYR A 188 10.13 14.24 0.69
CA TYR A 188 11.10 13.17 0.88
C TYR A 188 11.87 12.84 -0.42
N PRO A 189 12.80 13.73 -0.83
CA PRO A 189 13.52 13.58 -2.08
C PRO A 189 14.40 12.32 -2.13
N GLY A 190 14.49 11.70 -3.30
CA GLY A 190 15.38 10.56 -3.56
C GLY A 190 14.84 9.18 -3.18
N HIS A 191 13.60 9.06 -2.68
CA HIS A 191 12.96 7.76 -2.43
C HIS A 191 12.32 7.17 -3.70
N GLU A 192 13.04 6.27 -4.38
CA GLU A 192 12.59 5.59 -5.61
C GLU A 192 11.20 4.97 -5.51
N ALA A 193 10.85 4.36 -4.36
CA ALA A 193 9.56 3.70 -4.18
C ALA A 193 8.36 4.65 -4.35
N ILE A 194 8.49 5.91 -3.91
CA ILE A 194 7.46 6.94 -4.07
C ILE A 194 7.27 7.27 -5.56
N TRP A 195 8.36 7.39 -6.32
CA TRP A 195 8.34 7.65 -7.76
C TRP A 195 7.77 6.47 -8.57
N CYS A 196 8.10 5.24 -8.20
CA CYS A 196 7.51 4.03 -8.77
C CYS A 196 6.00 3.99 -8.55
N HIS A 197 5.54 4.37 -7.35
CA HIS A 197 4.12 4.43 -7.03
C HIS A 197 3.40 5.62 -7.70
N LEU A 198 4.06 6.79 -7.83
CA LEU A 198 3.55 7.93 -8.60
C LEU A 198 3.24 7.51 -10.05
N ARG A 199 4.16 6.81 -10.70
CA ARG A 199 4.00 6.30 -12.08
C ARG A 199 2.88 5.27 -12.20
N LEU A 200 2.68 4.44 -11.17
CA LEU A 200 1.55 3.52 -11.09
C LEU A 200 0.22 4.27 -11.01
N VAL A 201 0.08 5.22 -10.09
CA VAL A 201 -1.16 5.98 -9.88
C VAL A 201 -1.49 6.80 -11.13
N ALA A 202 -0.49 7.43 -11.74
CA ALA A 202 -0.62 8.12 -13.02
C ALA A 202 -1.11 7.17 -14.14
N THR A 203 -0.53 5.96 -14.25
CA THR A 203 -1.00 4.93 -15.18
C THR A 203 -2.48 4.61 -14.97
N LEU A 204 -2.89 4.28 -13.74
CA LEU A 204 -4.29 3.95 -13.43
C LEU A 204 -5.24 5.10 -13.78
N LEU A 205 -4.89 6.32 -13.36
CA LEU A 205 -5.67 7.54 -13.62
C LEU A 205 -5.83 7.82 -15.13
N LEU A 206 -4.80 7.55 -15.94
CA LEU A 206 -4.86 7.67 -17.39
C LEU A 206 -5.64 6.54 -18.06
N GLU A 207 -5.59 5.30 -17.53
CA GLU A 207 -6.32 4.15 -18.08
C GLU A 207 -7.84 4.27 -17.88
N ALA A 208 -8.32 4.89 -16.80
CA ALA A 208 -9.75 5.19 -16.60
C ALA A 208 -10.21 6.55 -17.18
N SER A 209 -9.32 7.31 -17.82
CA SER A 209 -9.65 8.63 -18.38
C SER A 209 -10.09 8.56 -19.84
N SER A 210 -11.02 9.43 -20.24
CA SER A 210 -11.33 9.65 -21.65
C SER A 210 -10.09 10.17 -22.41
N VAL A 211 -10.08 10.09 -23.75
CA VAL A 211 -8.95 10.59 -24.55
C VAL A 211 -8.68 12.09 -24.31
N ALA A 212 -9.73 12.90 -24.20
CA ALA A 212 -9.61 14.33 -23.90
C ALA A 212 -9.06 14.59 -22.49
N ASP A 213 -9.45 13.77 -21.51
CA ASP A 213 -8.96 13.87 -20.14
C ASP A 213 -7.52 13.39 -20.01
N ARG A 214 -7.13 12.33 -20.74
CA ARG A 214 -5.73 11.86 -20.81
C ARG A 214 -4.81 12.99 -21.24
N THR A 215 -5.12 13.71 -22.31
CA THR A 215 -4.30 14.84 -22.78
C THR A 215 -4.18 15.95 -21.74
N ARG A 216 -5.30 16.37 -21.11
CA ARG A 216 -5.26 17.37 -20.02
C ARG A 216 -4.43 16.91 -18.82
N ARG A 217 -4.56 15.64 -18.43
CA ARG A 217 -3.84 15.06 -17.28
C ARG A 217 -2.35 14.96 -17.54
N LEU A 218 -1.94 14.52 -18.74
CA LEU A 218 -0.53 14.48 -19.13
C LEU A 218 0.10 15.88 -19.14
N ALA A 219 -0.61 16.90 -19.64
CA ALA A 219 -0.16 18.28 -19.57
C ALA A 219 0.02 18.74 -18.11
N ALA A 220 -1.00 18.56 -17.25
CA ALA A 220 -0.91 18.92 -15.84
C ALA A 220 0.22 18.19 -15.08
N MET A 221 0.52 16.93 -15.44
CA MET A 221 1.66 16.17 -14.90
C MET A 221 3.00 16.77 -15.34
N LEU A 222 3.13 17.24 -16.59
CA LEU A 222 4.33 17.92 -17.08
C LEU A 222 4.50 19.31 -16.47
N ASP A 223 3.43 20.08 -16.33
CA ASP A 223 3.45 21.42 -15.74
C ASP A 223 3.93 21.35 -14.28
N TRP A 224 3.32 20.47 -13.48
CA TRP A 224 3.76 20.18 -12.11
C TRP A 224 5.24 19.77 -12.07
N LEU A 225 5.64 18.79 -12.89
CA LEU A 225 7.01 18.28 -12.88
C LEU A 225 8.05 19.35 -13.30
N SER A 226 7.67 20.24 -14.21
CA SER A 226 8.53 21.33 -14.70
C SER A 226 8.76 22.40 -13.62
N GLU A 227 7.73 22.69 -12.82
CA GLU A 227 7.83 23.62 -11.69
C GLU A 227 8.73 23.04 -10.59
N GLU A 228 8.45 21.80 -10.15
CA GLU A 228 9.21 21.14 -9.08
C GLU A 228 10.68 20.91 -9.48
N LYS A 229 10.95 20.49 -10.73
CA LYS A 229 12.33 20.37 -11.24
C LYS A 229 13.10 21.70 -11.15
N ARG A 230 12.44 22.85 -11.33
CA ARG A 230 13.07 24.18 -11.20
C ARG A 230 13.46 24.44 -9.74
N GLY A 231 12.54 24.17 -8.81
CA GLY A 231 12.79 24.24 -7.36
C GLY A 231 13.98 23.38 -6.93
N TRP A 232 13.92 22.06 -7.18
CA TRP A 232 14.98 21.11 -6.81
C TRP A 232 16.34 21.42 -7.45
N THR A 233 16.37 22.06 -8.63
CA THR A 233 17.63 22.50 -9.26
C THR A 233 18.25 23.67 -8.49
N GLY A 234 17.44 24.64 -8.03
CA GLY A 234 17.91 25.75 -7.19
C GLY A 234 18.33 25.29 -5.79
N GLU A 235 17.61 24.34 -5.21
CA GLU A 235 18.01 23.67 -3.95
C GLU A 235 19.33 22.92 -4.10
N LEU A 236 19.53 22.18 -5.21
CA LEU A 236 20.77 21.46 -5.48
C LEU A 236 21.98 22.40 -5.59
N GLN A 237 21.81 23.54 -6.29
CA GLN A 237 22.84 24.58 -6.38
C GLN A 237 23.18 25.14 -4.99
N SER A 238 22.17 25.40 -4.17
CA SER A 238 22.33 25.89 -2.80
C SER A 238 23.03 24.87 -1.89
N ALA A 239 22.62 23.59 -1.96
CA ALA A 239 23.20 22.50 -1.20
C ALA A 239 24.66 22.20 -1.58
N ALA A 240 25.03 22.43 -2.86
CA ALA A 240 26.41 22.32 -3.33
C ALA A 240 27.31 23.41 -2.72
N VAL A 241 26.82 24.65 -2.61
CA VAL A 241 27.54 25.75 -1.94
C VAL A 241 27.69 25.49 -0.44
N LEU A 242 26.66 24.94 0.21
CA LEU A 242 26.64 24.61 1.64
C LEU A 242 27.31 23.28 2.00
N GLN A 243 27.85 22.54 1.02
CA GLN A 243 28.54 21.25 1.18
C GLN A 243 27.76 20.17 1.97
N SER A 244 26.43 20.16 1.96
CA SER A 244 25.62 19.11 2.62
C SER A 244 25.59 17.82 1.77
N PRO A 245 26.33 16.73 2.10
CA PRO A 245 26.51 15.63 1.17
C PRO A 245 25.25 14.76 1.05
N ALA A 246 24.50 14.61 2.15
CA ALA A 246 23.25 13.85 2.17
C ALA A 246 22.16 14.54 1.36
N SER A 247 22.00 15.87 1.50
CA SER A 247 21.05 16.66 0.71
C SER A 247 21.41 16.66 -0.77
N LEU A 248 22.70 16.83 -1.10
CA LEU A 248 23.23 16.71 -2.47
C LEU A 248 22.84 15.38 -3.11
N HIS A 249 23.12 14.27 -2.44
CA HIS A 249 22.82 12.93 -2.94
C HIS A 249 21.31 12.73 -3.13
N ALA A 250 20.49 13.07 -2.14
CA ALA A 250 19.03 12.96 -2.22
C ALA A 250 18.45 13.75 -3.41
N LEU A 251 18.88 15.01 -3.60
CA LEU A 251 18.45 15.86 -4.72
C LEU A 251 18.94 15.36 -6.09
N GLN A 252 20.14 14.77 -6.16
CA GLN A 252 20.64 14.12 -7.38
C GLN A 252 19.85 12.87 -7.77
N HIS A 253 19.42 12.06 -6.79
CA HIS A 253 18.47 10.95 -7.04
C HIS A 253 17.10 11.49 -7.44
N GLN A 254 16.57 12.49 -6.74
CA GLN A 254 15.31 13.14 -7.05
C GLN A 254 15.24 13.61 -8.51
N LEU A 255 16.24 14.36 -8.99
CA LEU A 255 16.29 14.86 -10.36
C LEU A 255 16.45 13.74 -11.40
N ARG A 256 17.06 12.60 -11.05
CA ARG A 256 17.11 11.42 -11.94
C ARG A 256 15.74 10.76 -12.06
N HIS A 257 15.03 10.56 -10.95
CA HIS A 257 13.66 10.03 -10.97
C HIS A 257 12.70 10.98 -11.72
N ALA A 258 12.85 12.29 -11.52
CA ALA A 258 12.09 13.30 -12.26
C ALA A 258 12.28 13.21 -13.78
N LYS A 259 13.52 13.06 -14.27
CA LYS A 259 13.81 12.83 -15.69
C LYS A 259 13.22 11.52 -16.22
N ALA A 260 13.29 10.44 -15.44
CA ALA A 260 12.69 9.16 -15.82
C ALA A 260 11.15 9.24 -15.90
N TYR A 261 10.52 10.01 -15.00
CA TYR A 261 9.08 10.25 -15.00
C TYR A 261 8.65 11.15 -16.18
N GLU A 262 9.40 12.19 -16.50
CA GLU A 262 9.20 13.05 -17.68
C GLU A 262 9.24 12.28 -19.01
N ALA A 263 10.23 11.38 -19.16
CA ALA A 263 10.34 10.49 -20.30
C ALA A 263 9.14 9.52 -20.38
N TRP A 264 8.67 9.01 -19.24
CA TRP A 264 7.46 8.19 -19.18
C TRP A 264 6.19 8.96 -19.55
N ILE A 265 5.99 10.20 -19.08
CA ILE A 265 4.84 11.03 -19.47
C ILE A 265 4.84 11.27 -20.98
N SER A 266 6.01 11.58 -21.54
CA SER A 266 6.22 11.81 -22.98
C SER A 266 5.84 10.57 -23.81
N HIS A 267 6.27 9.38 -23.36
CA HIS A 267 5.87 8.11 -23.98
C HIS A 267 4.36 7.84 -23.83
N ALA A 268 3.79 8.08 -22.64
CA ALA A 268 2.37 7.87 -22.37
C ALA A 268 1.46 8.73 -23.28
N GLY A 269 1.90 9.95 -23.65
CA GLY A 269 1.23 10.78 -24.66
C GLY A 269 1.24 10.21 -26.07
N GLN A 270 2.33 9.51 -26.46
CA GLN A 270 2.44 8.89 -27.79
C GLN A 270 1.58 7.63 -27.95
N THR A 271 1.23 6.94 -26.86
CA THR A 271 0.50 5.65 -26.91
C THR A 271 -0.95 5.74 -27.38
N ASN A 272 -1.53 6.94 -27.52
CA ASN A 272 -2.78 7.24 -28.21
C ASN A 272 -3.98 6.29 -27.93
N GLY A 273 -4.14 5.86 -26.67
CA GLY A 273 -5.21 4.95 -26.23
C GLY A 273 -4.78 3.52 -25.92
N ALA A 274 -3.58 3.09 -26.34
CA ALA A 274 -3.04 1.80 -25.95
C ALA A 274 -2.82 1.71 -24.41
N ARG A 275 -2.83 0.47 -23.91
CA ARG A 275 -2.62 0.15 -22.49
C ARG A 275 -1.21 0.54 -22.06
N LEU A 276 -1.07 1.25 -20.95
CA LEU A 276 0.22 1.80 -20.53
C LEU A 276 1.03 0.70 -19.84
N CYS A 277 2.11 0.26 -20.48
CA CYS A 277 2.97 -0.76 -19.89
C CYS A 277 3.77 -0.18 -18.71
N LEU A 278 3.55 -0.72 -17.51
CA LEU A 278 4.34 -0.38 -16.31
C LEU A 278 5.81 -0.81 -16.43
N ASP A 279 6.09 -1.80 -17.29
CA ASP A 279 7.41 -2.40 -17.49
C ASP A 279 8.20 -1.77 -18.64
N ALA A 280 7.78 -0.61 -19.15
CA ALA A 280 8.58 0.17 -20.11
C ALA A 280 10.01 0.37 -19.55
N PRO A 281 11.06 -0.11 -20.24
CA PRO A 281 12.34 -0.37 -19.61
C PRO A 281 13.09 0.93 -19.28
N VAL A 282 13.23 1.22 -17.98
CA VAL A 282 14.09 2.28 -17.44
C VAL A 282 15.57 2.09 -17.84
N LYS A 283 15.94 0.88 -18.31
CA LYS A 283 17.30 0.47 -18.69
C LYS A 283 17.86 1.04 -20.02
N GLN A 284 17.22 2.04 -20.63
CA GLN A 284 17.75 2.73 -21.83
C GLN A 284 18.02 4.23 -21.62
N LEU A 285 17.99 4.73 -20.37
CA LEU A 285 18.27 6.13 -20.03
C LEU A 285 19.26 6.26 -18.84
N VAL A 286 20.29 5.41 -18.83
CA VAL A 286 21.49 5.52 -17.98
C VAL A 286 22.68 5.82 -18.87
#